data_AF-A0A4Q0I3C9-F1
#
_entry.id   AF-A0A4Q0I3C9-F1
#
_cell.length_a   1.000
_cell.length_b   1.000
_cell.length_c   1.000
_cell.angle_alpha   90.00
_cell.angle_beta   90.00
_cell.angle_gamma   90.00
#
_symmetry.space_group_name_H-M   'P 1'
#
loop_
_entity.id
_entity.type
_entity.pdbx_description
1 polymer ?
#
loop_
_entity_poly.entity_id
_entity_poly.type
_entity_poly.pdbx_seq_one_letter_code
_entity_poly.pdbx_strand_id
1 'polypeptide(L)'
;MKIAVIDDGVDIEDIKPGIVIKKSDCKISGSNTGVRHGSKVVCTIEKYNSSYKEYYIYDVISGGDSAAKIIKALEELLTDKADVILMSLIIHNKTYHSRIEELCRKLTKEGTIIVAAGANRESVYPFPACLDCVIGVGRAACLSGVMIWNNKEDLQVLGDVTPEFVPVNENKFWLFSGTSKAAAIVAAKVMKCVELGSVGVESVLNMLKLESGDASTNIIHSLEDENSENLLYYQYVYEKIIGIVKELGYEVPEDGSNLLFGSIVKNIDEFGLLIYEICLRLKCNIDITNMKYSAFKSIYDLTGYVGGLNEK
;
A
#
# COMPACT_ATOMS: atom_id res chain seq x y z
N MET A 1 7.87 -16.22 -14.18
CA MET A 1 7.28 -15.01 -13.59
C MET A 1 8.34 -13.94 -13.46
N LYS A 2 8.19 -12.92 -14.30
CA LYS A 2 8.98 -11.70 -14.41
C LYS A 2 8.07 -10.53 -14.06
N ILE A 3 8.46 -9.72 -13.08
CA ILE A 3 7.68 -8.54 -12.70
C ILE A 3 8.52 -7.27 -12.87
N ALA A 4 7.94 -6.27 -13.52
CA ALA A 4 8.51 -4.94 -13.56
C ALA A 4 7.88 -4.06 -12.47
N VAL A 5 8.72 -3.30 -11.76
CA VAL A 5 8.28 -2.29 -10.79
C VAL A 5 8.80 -0.94 -11.26
N ILE A 6 7.86 -0.06 -11.62
CA ILE A 6 8.12 1.32 -12.04
C ILE A 6 7.79 2.23 -10.86
N ASP A 7 8.82 2.69 -10.15
CA ASP A 7 8.67 3.44 -8.90
C ASP A 7 9.92 4.34 -8.66
N ASP A 8 10.29 4.61 -7.41
CA ASP A 8 11.47 5.35 -7.01
C ASP A 8 12.72 4.46 -6.87
N GLY A 9 12.75 3.27 -7.48
CA GLY A 9 13.83 2.28 -7.35
C GLY A 9 13.77 1.43 -6.06
N VAL A 10 14.80 0.63 -5.81
CA VAL A 10 14.88 -0.28 -4.64
C VAL A 10 16.29 -0.32 -4.08
N ASP A 11 16.41 -0.60 -2.79
CA ASP A 11 17.68 -0.96 -2.17
C ASP A 11 17.89 -2.48 -2.30
N ILE A 12 19.05 -2.89 -2.83
CA ILE A 12 19.31 -4.30 -3.16
C ILE A 12 19.28 -5.19 -1.91
N GLU A 13 19.70 -4.64 -0.77
CA GLU A 13 19.72 -5.31 0.52
C GLU A 13 18.31 -5.70 1.01
N ASP A 14 17.28 -5.08 0.45
CA ASP A 14 15.89 -5.32 0.84
C ASP A 14 15.23 -6.46 0.04
N ILE A 15 15.87 -6.91 -1.04
CA ILE A 15 15.36 -7.97 -1.92
C ILE A 15 15.87 -9.32 -1.42
N LYS A 16 14.99 -10.34 -1.38
CA LYS A 16 15.38 -11.69 -0.95
C LYS A 16 16.53 -12.26 -1.79
N PRO A 17 17.44 -13.04 -1.16
CA PRO A 17 18.50 -13.76 -1.88
C PRO A 17 17.93 -14.69 -2.97
N GLY A 18 18.65 -14.80 -4.09
CA GLY A 18 18.30 -15.71 -5.20
C GLY A 18 17.39 -15.11 -6.28
N ILE A 19 16.95 -13.86 -6.10
CA ILE A 19 16.16 -13.12 -7.08
C ILE A 19 17.08 -12.44 -8.11
N VAL A 20 16.77 -12.60 -9.40
CA VAL A 20 17.49 -11.91 -10.48
C VAL A 20 16.94 -10.49 -10.63
N ILE A 21 17.81 -9.48 -10.59
CA ILE A 21 17.42 -8.08 -10.80
C ILE A 21 18.02 -7.59 -12.12
N LYS A 22 17.15 -7.25 -13.08
CA LYS A 22 17.52 -6.48 -14.27
C LYS A 22 17.21 -5.00 -14.03
N LYS A 23 18.18 -4.15 -14.33
CA LYS A 23 18.13 -2.72 -14.03
C LYS A 23 18.30 -1.93 -15.32
N SER A 24 17.48 -0.92 -15.51
CA SER A 24 17.83 0.22 -16.35
C SER A 24 17.83 1.48 -15.49
N ASP A 25 18.94 2.22 -15.52
CA ASP A 25 19.14 3.53 -14.87
C ASP A 25 18.90 3.66 -13.35
N CYS A 26 19.18 2.63 -12.54
CA CYS A 26 19.23 2.80 -11.08
C CYS A 26 20.53 3.50 -10.64
N LYS A 27 20.43 4.73 -10.07
CA LYS A 27 21.45 5.18 -9.11
C LYS A 27 21.25 4.40 -7.81
N ILE A 28 22.23 3.58 -7.46
CA ILE A 28 22.34 2.98 -6.14
C ILE A 28 22.92 4.07 -5.23
N SER A 29 22.06 4.90 -4.64
CA SER A 29 22.50 5.84 -3.61
C SER A 29 22.25 5.22 -2.24
N GLY A 30 23.27 4.57 -1.69
CA GLY A 30 23.32 4.29 -0.26
C GLY A 30 23.56 5.58 0.51
N SER A 31 22.52 6.40 0.71
CA SER A 31 22.43 7.37 1.81
C SER A 31 21.18 8.24 1.63
N ASN A 32 20.20 8.04 2.50
CA ASN A 32 19.35 9.09 3.09
C ASN A 32 18.38 8.41 4.07
N THR A 33 18.75 8.31 5.35
CA THR A 33 17.94 8.15 6.59
C THR A 33 16.59 7.38 6.61
N GLY A 34 16.19 6.65 5.56
CA GLY A 34 14.92 5.95 5.45
C GLY A 34 14.87 5.01 4.26
N VAL A 35 13.89 4.11 4.26
CA VAL A 35 13.70 3.09 3.22
C VAL A 35 12.93 3.65 2.01
N ARG A 36 13.45 3.37 0.81
CA ARG A 36 12.85 3.76 -0.48
C ARG A 36 11.41 3.26 -0.63
N HIS A 37 10.58 4.00 -1.35
CA HIS A 37 9.18 3.61 -1.55
C HIS A 37 9.07 2.27 -2.30
N GLY A 38 9.83 2.09 -3.37
CA GLY A 38 9.87 0.87 -4.16
C GLY A 38 10.41 -0.33 -3.38
N SER A 39 11.32 -0.15 -2.41
CA SER A 39 11.71 -1.24 -1.49
C SER A 39 10.50 -1.77 -0.73
N LYS A 40 9.68 -0.89 -0.12
CA LYS A 40 8.46 -1.30 0.60
C LYS A 40 7.45 -1.98 -0.34
N VAL A 41 7.35 -1.51 -1.58
CA VAL A 41 6.51 -2.11 -2.62
C VAL A 41 6.97 -3.54 -2.92
N VAL A 42 8.25 -3.73 -3.26
CA VAL A 42 8.80 -5.05 -3.56
C VAL A 42 8.65 -5.99 -2.38
N CYS A 43 9.08 -5.60 -1.19
CA CYS A 43 8.94 -6.41 0.02
C CYS A 43 7.48 -6.79 0.33
N THR A 44 6.51 -5.92 -0.02
CA THR A 44 5.07 -6.26 0.09
C THR A 44 4.68 -7.33 -0.92
N ILE A 45 5.12 -7.23 -2.19
CA ILE A 45 4.90 -8.29 -3.18
C ILE A 45 5.48 -9.60 -2.64
N GLU A 46 6.71 -9.59 -2.12
CA GLU A 46 7.39 -10.78 -1.61
C GLU A 46 6.73 -11.41 -0.38
N LYS A 47 6.01 -10.60 0.40
CA LYS A 47 5.24 -11.04 1.56
C LYS A 47 3.96 -11.77 1.16
N TYR A 48 3.29 -11.31 0.10
CA TYR A 48 2.01 -11.85 -0.35
C TYR A 48 2.13 -12.86 -1.49
N ASN A 49 3.29 -12.96 -2.12
CA ASN A 49 3.61 -13.99 -3.10
C ASN A 49 5.12 -14.30 -3.08
N SER A 50 5.49 -15.58 -3.17
CA SER A 50 6.88 -16.06 -3.11
C SER A 50 7.36 -16.77 -4.39
N SER A 51 6.54 -16.79 -5.44
CA SER A 51 6.70 -17.64 -6.62
C SER A 51 7.51 -17.04 -7.77
N TYR A 52 7.89 -15.75 -7.70
CA TYR A 52 8.54 -15.05 -8.80
C TYR A 52 10.06 -15.25 -8.83
N LYS A 53 10.65 -14.97 -10.00
CA LYS A 53 12.04 -15.33 -10.29
C LYS A 53 12.92 -14.14 -10.71
N GLU A 54 12.32 -13.09 -11.26
CA GLU A 54 13.06 -11.98 -11.85
C GLU A 54 12.30 -10.64 -11.69
N TYR A 55 13.02 -9.61 -11.24
CA TYR A 55 12.54 -8.23 -11.18
C TYR A 55 13.19 -7.37 -12.26
N TYR A 56 12.38 -6.52 -12.88
CA TYR A 56 12.82 -5.37 -13.65
C TYR A 56 12.51 -4.11 -12.83
N ILE A 57 13.55 -3.39 -12.40
CA ILE A 57 13.37 -2.22 -11.52
C ILE A 57 13.70 -0.95 -12.29
N TYR A 58 12.75 -0.02 -12.29
CA TYR A 58 12.87 1.29 -12.93
C TYR A 58 12.72 2.40 -11.91
N ASP A 59 13.75 3.25 -11.80
CA ASP A 59 13.73 4.46 -10.99
C ASP A 59 13.30 5.66 -11.83
N VAL A 60 12.00 5.96 -11.77
CA VAL A 60 11.37 7.04 -12.53
C VAL A 60 11.21 8.33 -11.74
N ILE A 61 11.52 8.33 -10.43
CA ILE A 61 11.38 9.50 -9.56
C ILE A 61 12.70 10.26 -9.40
N SER A 62 13.83 9.55 -9.31
CA SER A 62 15.11 10.17 -8.96
C SER A 62 15.75 10.88 -10.15
N GLY A 63 15.66 12.20 -10.18
CA GLY A 63 16.33 13.05 -11.19
C GLY A 63 15.73 12.95 -12.60
N GLY A 64 15.81 14.04 -13.37
CA GLY A 64 15.23 14.12 -14.71
C GLY A 64 13.69 14.21 -14.72
N ASP A 65 13.09 14.06 -15.89
CA ASP A 65 11.64 14.08 -16.09
C ASP A 65 11.04 12.67 -15.89
N SER A 66 10.22 12.52 -14.85
CA SER A 66 9.57 11.26 -14.51
C SER A 66 8.69 10.70 -15.63
N ALA A 67 7.97 11.55 -16.38
CA ALA A 67 7.09 11.07 -17.44
C ALA A 67 7.89 10.50 -18.62
N ALA A 68 8.99 11.15 -19.00
CA ALA A 68 9.91 10.65 -20.02
C ALA A 68 10.56 9.32 -19.59
N LYS A 69 10.92 9.19 -18.31
CA LYS A 69 11.46 7.94 -17.76
C LYS A 69 10.44 6.80 -17.75
N ILE A 70 9.18 7.09 -17.43
CA ILE A 70 8.10 6.10 -17.52
C ILE A 70 7.92 5.62 -18.96
N ILE A 71 7.92 6.54 -19.93
CA ILE A 71 7.85 6.17 -21.36
C ILE A 71 9.01 5.24 -21.73
N LYS A 72 10.25 5.62 -21.37
CA LYS A 72 11.44 4.79 -21.62
C LYS A 72 11.32 3.40 -20.98
N ALA A 73 10.86 3.33 -19.73
CA ALA A 73 10.65 2.05 -19.03
C ALA A 73 9.64 1.16 -19.77
N LEU A 74 8.49 1.71 -20.17
CA LEU A 74 7.48 0.98 -20.92
C LEU A 74 7.98 0.54 -22.31
N GLU A 75 8.80 1.35 -22.98
CA GLU A 75 9.42 1.01 -24.27
C GLU A 75 10.43 -0.14 -24.14
N GLU A 76 11.26 -0.14 -23.10
CA GLU A 76 12.20 -1.24 -22.83
C GLU A 76 11.45 -2.55 -22.52
N LEU A 77 10.33 -2.45 -21.77
CA LEU A 77 9.50 -3.61 -21.41
C LEU A 77 8.81 -4.29 -22.59
N LEU A 78 8.64 -3.60 -23.74
CA LEU A 78 8.19 -4.24 -24.98
C LEU A 78 9.20 -5.28 -25.50
N THR A 79 10.48 -5.09 -25.20
CA THR A 79 11.54 -6.02 -25.62
C THR A 79 11.81 -7.07 -24.54
N ASP A 80 11.89 -6.65 -23.28
CA ASP A 80 12.26 -7.51 -22.15
C ASP A 80 11.16 -8.47 -21.71
N LYS A 81 9.90 -8.15 -22.06
CA LYS A 81 8.69 -8.97 -21.84
C LYS A 81 8.52 -9.40 -20.38
N ALA A 82 8.16 -8.45 -19.52
CA ALA A 82 7.66 -8.77 -18.19
C ALA A 82 6.27 -9.42 -18.28
N ASP A 83 5.97 -10.35 -17.36
CA ASP A 83 4.64 -10.96 -17.26
C ASP A 83 3.65 -10.00 -16.58
N VAL A 84 4.14 -9.26 -15.57
CA VAL A 84 3.37 -8.26 -14.82
C VAL A 84 4.16 -6.95 -14.70
N ILE A 85 3.50 -5.81 -14.83
CA ILE A 85 4.05 -4.48 -14.55
C ILE A 85 3.26 -3.86 -13.40
N LEU A 86 3.95 -3.41 -12.36
CA LEU A 86 3.38 -2.63 -11.28
C LEU A 86 3.81 -1.16 -11.39
N MET A 87 2.83 -0.26 -11.42
CA MET A 87 3.01 1.19 -11.32
C MET A 87 2.34 1.71 -10.05
N SER A 88 3.11 1.89 -8.98
CA SER A 88 2.63 2.44 -7.71
C SER A 88 2.75 3.97 -7.64
N LEU A 89 2.32 4.65 -8.70
CA LEU A 89 2.42 6.10 -8.87
C LEU A 89 1.25 6.67 -9.70
N ILE A 90 1.05 7.99 -9.59
CA ILE A 90 0.12 8.76 -10.44
C ILE A 90 0.91 9.67 -11.37
N ILE A 91 0.49 9.75 -12.64
CA ILE A 91 1.13 10.59 -13.65
C ILE A 91 0.25 11.81 -13.90
N HIS A 92 0.64 12.94 -13.33
CA HIS A 92 -0.13 14.19 -13.44
C HIS A 92 0.04 14.90 -14.78
N ASN A 93 1.15 14.69 -15.48
CA ASN A 93 1.46 15.41 -16.71
C ASN A 93 0.64 14.86 -17.89
N LYS A 94 -0.46 15.55 -18.19
CA LYS A 94 -1.40 15.19 -19.28
C LYS A 94 -0.76 15.16 -20.66
N THR A 95 0.34 15.88 -20.89
CA THR A 95 1.04 15.92 -22.18
C THR A 95 1.51 14.52 -22.61
N TYR A 96 1.83 13.64 -21.66
CA TYR A 96 2.35 12.31 -21.94
C TYR A 96 1.29 11.20 -21.86
N HIS A 97 0.05 11.52 -21.48
CA HIS A 97 -1.01 10.53 -21.26
C HIS A 97 -1.26 9.66 -22.49
N SER A 98 -1.42 10.27 -23.67
CA SER A 98 -1.69 9.53 -24.90
C SER A 98 -0.56 8.55 -25.26
N ARG A 99 0.71 8.95 -25.07
CA ARG A 99 1.86 8.07 -25.34
C ARG A 99 1.95 6.93 -24.33
N ILE A 100 1.73 7.22 -23.06
CA ILE A 100 1.74 6.21 -22.00
C ILE A 100 0.58 5.21 -22.20
N GLU A 101 -0.61 5.69 -22.53
CA GLU A 101 -1.76 4.85 -22.84
C GLU A 101 -1.50 3.94 -24.04
N GLU A 102 -0.93 4.47 -25.13
CA GLU A 102 -0.55 3.68 -26.31
C GLU A 102 0.40 2.53 -25.92
N LEU A 103 1.41 2.82 -25.10
CA LEU A 103 2.38 1.84 -24.63
C LEU A 103 1.74 0.80 -23.70
N CYS A 104 0.90 1.22 -22.75
CA CYS A 104 0.14 0.31 -21.88
C CYS A 104 -0.72 -0.65 -22.72
N ARG A 105 -1.49 -0.14 -23.68
CA ARG A 105 -2.31 -0.96 -24.59
C ARG A 105 -1.48 -1.95 -25.40
N LYS A 106 -0.31 -1.52 -25.89
CA LYS A 106 0.60 -2.38 -26.66
C LYS A 106 1.16 -3.52 -25.79
N LEU A 107 1.66 -3.21 -24.60
CA LEU A 107 2.14 -4.20 -23.63
C LEU A 107 1.03 -5.21 -23.26
N THR A 108 -0.17 -4.71 -22.95
CA THR A 108 -1.32 -5.56 -22.62
C THR A 108 -1.72 -6.47 -23.79
N LYS A 109 -1.69 -5.96 -25.03
CA LYS A 109 -1.96 -6.76 -26.23
C LYS A 109 -0.91 -7.85 -26.47
N GLU A 110 0.34 -7.64 -26.05
CA GLU A 110 1.43 -8.62 -26.13
C GLU A 110 1.41 -9.64 -24.98
N GLY A 111 0.46 -9.52 -24.04
CA GLY A 111 0.21 -10.49 -22.97
C GLY A 111 0.66 -10.05 -21.58
N THR A 112 1.25 -8.86 -21.44
CA THR A 112 1.68 -8.31 -20.16
C THR A 112 0.50 -7.80 -19.35
N ILE A 113 0.39 -8.17 -18.07
CA ILE A 113 -0.65 -7.61 -17.20
C ILE A 113 -0.13 -6.37 -16.47
N ILE A 114 -0.86 -5.26 -16.51
CA ILE A 114 -0.46 -4.02 -15.84
C ILE A 114 -1.37 -3.80 -14.63
N VAL A 115 -0.76 -3.53 -13.47
CA VAL A 115 -1.44 -3.15 -12.23
C VAL A 115 -0.98 -1.74 -11.85
N ALA A 116 -1.91 -0.85 -11.54
CA ALA A 116 -1.57 0.51 -11.13
C ALA A 116 -2.36 0.98 -9.90
N ALA A 117 -1.66 1.71 -9.03
CA ALA A 117 -2.26 2.32 -7.86
C ALA A 117 -3.15 3.50 -8.26
N GLY A 118 -4.38 3.53 -7.74
CA GLY A 118 -5.24 4.70 -7.78
C GLY A 118 -4.72 5.81 -6.86
N ALA A 119 -5.39 6.96 -6.91
CA ALA A 119 -4.98 8.09 -6.08
C ALA A 119 -5.36 7.89 -4.60
N ASN A 120 -4.51 8.38 -3.71
CA ASN A 120 -4.81 8.41 -2.27
C ASN A 120 -5.89 9.44 -1.91
N ARG A 121 -6.29 10.32 -2.84
CA ARG A 121 -7.32 11.35 -2.69
C ARG A 121 -8.25 11.31 -3.90
N GLU A 122 -9.56 11.39 -3.67
CA GLU A 122 -10.57 11.28 -4.75
C GLU A 122 -10.52 12.42 -5.76
N SER A 123 -10.04 13.61 -5.36
CA SER A 123 -9.89 14.75 -6.26
C SER A 123 -8.76 14.63 -7.29
N VAL A 124 -7.95 13.57 -7.21
CA VAL A 124 -6.80 13.35 -8.08
C VAL A 124 -7.17 12.32 -9.15
N TYR A 125 -7.05 12.72 -10.42
CA TYR A 125 -7.28 11.83 -11.56
C TYR A 125 -6.30 10.64 -11.54
N PRO A 126 -6.78 9.39 -11.47
CA PRO A 126 -5.94 8.23 -11.15
C PRO A 126 -5.28 7.62 -12.40
N PHE A 127 -4.64 8.43 -13.24
CA PHE A 127 -3.92 7.91 -14.42
C PHE A 127 -2.54 7.35 -14.02
N PRO A 128 -2.14 6.15 -14.48
CA PRO A 128 -2.77 5.32 -15.53
C PRO A 128 -3.75 4.24 -15.02
N ALA A 129 -4.05 4.18 -13.72
CA ALA A 129 -4.93 3.16 -13.14
C ALA A 129 -6.36 3.16 -13.70
N CYS A 130 -6.84 4.29 -14.24
CA CYS A 130 -8.15 4.40 -14.89
C CYS A 130 -8.23 3.82 -16.31
N LEU A 131 -7.14 3.32 -16.88
CA LEU A 131 -7.18 2.74 -18.22
C LEU A 131 -7.82 1.34 -18.17
N ASP A 132 -8.73 1.05 -19.10
CA ASP A 132 -9.39 -0.26 -19.29
C ASP A 132 -8.41 -1.43 -19.51
N CYS A 133 -7.24 -1.15 -20.10
CA CYS A 133 -6.16 -2.12 -20.31
C CYS A 133 -5.25 -2.30 -19.09
N VAL A 134 -5.54 -1.62 -17.98
CA VAL A 134 -4.80 -1.65 -16.71
C VAL A 134 -5.74 -2.09 -15.59
N ILE A 135 -5.26 -2.95 -14.70
CA ILE A 135 -5.97 -3.29 -13.46
C ILE A 135 -5.73 -2.15 -12.46
N GLY A 136 -6.73 -1.30 -12.31
CA GLY A 136 -6.73 -0.15 -11.41
C GLY A 136 -7.10 -0.53 -9.98
N VAL A 137 -6.27 -0.09 -9.03
CA VAL A 137 -6.42 -0.43 -7.61
C VAL A 137 -6.82 0.80 -6.79
N GLY A 138 -8.07 0.85 -6.36
CA GLY A 138 -8.60 1.84 -5.44
C GLY A 138 -8.28 1.53 -3.96
N ARG A 139 -8.79 2.39 -3.08
CA ARG A 139 -8.53 2.34 -1.64
C ARG A 139 -9.73 1.79 -0.86
N ALA A 140 -9.48 0.92 0.10
CA ALA A 140 -10.41 0.61 1.18
C ALA A 140 -9.65 0.25 2.46
N ALA A 141 -10.23 0.48 3.63
CA ALA A 141 -9.70 -0.04 4.88
C ALA A 141 -10.27 -1.45 5.10
N CYS A 142 -9.49 -2.48 4.76
CA CYS A 142 -9.95 -3.87 4.78
C CYS A 142 -9.14 -4.73 5.76
N LEU A 143 -9.61 -5.95 6.00
CA LEU A 143 -8.78 -7.00 6.59
C LEU A 143 -7.52 -7.24 5.74
N SER A 144 -6.41 -7.60 6.40
CA SER A 144 -5.11 -7.68 5.73
C SER A 144 -5.13 -8.70 4.59
N GLY A 145 -4.53 -8.35 3.44
CA GLY A 145 -4.48 -9.22 2.26
C GLY A 145 -5.82 -9.44 1.53
N VAL A 146 -6.92 -8.87 2.03
CA VAL A 146 -8.22 -8.89 1.37
C VAL A 146 -8.28 -7.76 0.35
N MET A 147 -8.91 -8.06 -0.78
CA MET A 147 -9.33 -7.07 -1.76
C MET A 147 -10.83 -7.21 -1.99
N ILE A 148 -11.48 -6.12 -2.34
CA ILE A 148 -12.91 -6.07 -2.61
C ILE A 148 -13.11 -5.76 -4.08
N TRP A 149 -14.02 -6.48 -4.72
CA TRP A 149 -14.39 -6.18 -6.10
C TRP A 149 -15.12 -4.84 -6.15
N ASN A 150 -14.68 -3.96 -7.05
CA ASN A 150 -15.32 -2.67 -7.28
C ASN A 150 -16.03 -2.69 -8.63
N ASN A 151 -17.33 -2.41 -8.61
CA ASN A 151 -18.12 -2.35 -9.85
C ASN A 151 -17.87 -1.06 -10.66
N LYS A 152 -17.02 -0.13 -10.18
CA LYS A 152 -16.61 1.05 -10.96
C LYS A 152 -15.60 0.62 -12.04
N GLU A 153 -15.86 1.04 -13.28
CA GLU A 153 -15.05 0.64 -14.44
C GLU A 153 -13.59 1.12 -14.36
N ASP A 154 -13.33 2.26 -13.72
CA ASP A 154 -12.00 2.88 -13.72
C ASP A 154 -11.03 2.29 -12.68
N LEU A 155 -11.53 1.65 -11.62
CA LEU A 155 -10.70 1.08 -10.55
C LEU A 155 -11.35 -0.23 -10.09
N GLN A 156 -11.04 -1.34 -10.74
CA GLN A 156 -11.82 -2.58 -10.65
C GLN A 156 -11.68 -3.30 -9.30
N VAL A 157 -10.65 -2.95 -8.51
CA VAL A 157 -10.36 -3.57 -7.22
C VAL A 157 -10.14 -2.51 -6.15
N LEU A 158 -10.74 -2.65 -4.97
CA LEU A 158 -10.36 -1.89 -3.78
C LEU A 158 -9.39 -2.76 -2.97
N GLY A 159 -8.16 -2.28 -2.77
CA GLY A 159 -7.18 -2.97 -1.95
C GLY A 159 -7.05 -2.33 -0.57
N ASP A 160 -6.59 -3.14 0.40
CA ASP A 160 -6.35 -2.71 1.76
C ASP A 160 -5.25 -1.64 1.83
N VAL A 161 -5.61 -0.42 2.21
CA VAL A 161 -4.66 0.69 2.40
C VAL A 161 -4.17 0.83 3.84
N THR A 162 -4.69 0.03 4.77
CA THR A 162 -4.30 0.15 6.19
C THR A 162 -2.81 -0.13 6.37
N PRO A 163 -2.08 0.67 7.13
CA PRO A 163 -0.67 0.43 7.38
C PRO A 163 -0.34 -0.95 7.95
N GLU A 164 0.68 -1.58 7.39
CA GLU A 164 1.17 -2.90 7.78
C GLU A 164 2.69 -2.90 7.90
N PHE A 165 3.23 -3.70 8.81
CA PHE A 165 4.67 -3.95 8.88
C PHE A 165 5.12 -4.84 7.72
N VAL A 166 6.08 -4.34 6.96
CA VAL A 166 6.73 -5.01 5.85
C VAL A 166 8.17 -5.26 6.24
N PRO A 167 8.68 -6.51 6.16
CA PRO A 167 10.09 -6.79 6.39
C PRO A 167 10.89 -6.17 5.26
N VAL A 168 11.88 -5.36 5.61
CA VAL A 168 12.75 -4.68 4.67
C VAL A 168 14.16 -4.98 5.15
N ASN A 169 14.94 -5.76 4.40
CA ASN A 169 16.16 -6.47 4.81
C ASN A 169 15.97 -7.44 6.01
N GLU A 170 17.00 -8.23 6.31
CA GLU A 170 16.90 -9.37 7.26
C GLU A 170 16.53 -8.98 8.70
N ASN A 171 16.62 -7.70 9.11
CA ASN A 171 16.43 -7.30 10.50
C ASN A 171 15.65 -5.99 10.71
N LYS A 172 15.02 -5.42 9.67
CA LYS A 172 14.23 -4.18 9.82
C LYS A 172 12.81 -4.39 9.33
N PHE A 173 11.87 -3.75 10.01
CA PHE A 173 10.50 -3.64 9.58
C PHE A 173 10.19 -2.18 9.31
N TRP A 174 9.51 -1.94 8.20
CA TRP A 174 9.00 -0.63 7.88
C TRP A 174 7.50 -0.68 7.78
N LEU A 175 6.91 0.44 8.12
CA LEU A 175 5.51 0.58 7.92
C LEU A 175 5.20 1.08 6.52
N PHE A 176 4.24 0.41 5.89
CA PHE A 176 3.77 0.76 4.57
C PHE A 176 2.24 0.80 4.50
N SER A 177 1.69 1.77 3.79
CA SER A 177 0.25 2.05 3.70
C SER A 177 -0.11 2.72 2.38
N GLY A 178 -1.40 2.96 2.16
CA GLY A 178 -1.88 3.69 0.99
C GLY A 178 -2.06 2.82 -0.25
N THR A 179 -2.45 3.45 -1.36
CA THR A 179 -2.76 2.74 -2.62
C THR A 179 -1.56 2.01 -3.22
N SER A 180 -0.34 2.45 -2.93
CA SER A 180 0.89 1.73 -3.30
C SER A 180 0.98 0.35 -2.64
N LYS A 181 0.64 0.23 -1.35
CA LYS A 181 0.56 -1.05 -0.64
C LYS A 181 -0.53 -1.92 -1.23
N ALA A 182 -1.73 -1.35 -1.41
CA ALA A 182 -2.87 -2.03 -2.00
C ALA A 182 -2.52 -2.60 -3.39
N ALA A 183 -1.88 -1.80 -4.25
CA ALA A 183 -1.48 -2.23 -5.59
C ALA A 183 -0.40 -3.32 -5.56
N ALA A 184 0.53 -3.27 -4.61
CA ALA A 184 1.52 -4.34 -4.40
C ALA A 184 0.85 -5.68 -4.00
N ILE A 185 -0.14 -5.64 -3.10
CA ILE A 185 -0.92 -6.82 -2.71
C ILE A 185 -1.71 -7.38 -3.91
N VAL A 186 -2.35 -6.50 -4.69
CA VAL A 186 -3.09 -6.92 -5.89
C VAL A 186 -2.14 -7.49 -6.94
N ALA A 187 -0.97 -6.88 -7.17
CA ALA A 187 0.03 -7.41 -8.08
C ALA A 187 0.49 -8.82 -7.67
N ALA A 188 0.72 -9.06 -6.39
CA ALA A 188 1.03 -10.38 -5.86
C ALA A 188 -0.05 -11.43 -6.19
N LYS A 189 -1.34 -11.07 -6.07
CA LYS A 189 -2.48 -11.92 -6.45
C LYS A 189 -2.59 -12.12 -7.96
N VAL A 190 -2.37 -11.07 -8.76
CA VAL A 190 -2.33 -11.14 -10.22
C VAL A 190 -1.25 -12.11 -10.69
N MET A 191 -0.05 -12.05 -10.10
CA MET A 191 1.04 -12.98 -10.42
C MET A 191 0.62 -14.44 -10.16
N LYS A 192 -0.07 -14.71 -9.04
CA LYS A 192 -0.61 -16.04 -8.76
C LYS A 192 -1.64 -16.48 -9.81
N CYS A 193 -2.52 -15.58 -10.26
CA CYS A 193 -3.47 -15.90 -11.34
C CYS A 193 -2.75 -16.27 -12.65
N VAL A 194 -1.74 -15.49 -13.04
CA VAL A 194 -0.95 -15.74 -14.25
C VAL A 194 -0.18 -17.07 -14.14
N GLU A 195 0.35 -17.42 -12.97
CA GLU A 195 0.99 -18.72 -12.73
C GLU A 195 0.03 -19.90 -12.81
N LEU A 196 -1.22 -19.70 -12.42
CA LEU A 196 -2.29 -20.68 -12.58
C LEU A 196 -2.81 -20.76 -14.03
N GLY A 197 -2.26 -19.94 -14.94
CA GLY A 197 -2.53 -19.99 -16.37
C GLY A 197 -3.53 -18.95 -16.87
N SER A 198 -3.93 -17.96 -16.06
CA SER A 198 -4.75 -16.84 -16.56
C SER A 198 -3.96 -16.01 -17.58
N VAL A 199 -4.56 -15.77 -18.74
CA VAL A 199 -3.96 -14.99 -19.83
C VAL A 199 -4.88 -13.81 -20.17
N GLY A 200 -4.29 -12.61 -20.21
CA GLY A 200 -5.01 -11.38 -20.51
C GLY A 200 -5.78 -10.80 -19.32
N VAL A 201 -6.06 -9.49 -19.40
CA VAL A 201 -6.65 -8.70 -18.32
C VAL A 201 -8.01 -9.23 -17.89
N GLU A 202 -8.88 -9.59 -18.83
CA GLU A 202 -10.23 -10.08 -18.53
C GLU A 202 -10.21 -11.40 -17.72
N SER A 203 -9.35 -12.35 -18.11
CA SER A 203 -9.21 -13.62 -17.38
C SER A 203 -8.73 -13.39 -15.95
N VAL A 204 -7.75 -12.50 -15.77
CA VAL A 204 -7.24 -12.14 -14.45
C VAL A 204 -8.30 -11.42 -13.62
N LEU A 205 -9.04 -10.45 -14.18
CA LEU A 205 -10.11 -9.74 -13.47
C LEU A 205 -11.22 -10.70 -13.00
N ASN A 206 -11.58 -11.69 -13.83
CA ASN A 206 -12.55 -12.72 -13.43
C ASN A 206 -12.06 -13.54 -12.23
N MET A 207 -10.77 -13.92 -12.21
CA MET A 207 -10.17 -14.61 -11.06
C MET A 207 -10.14 -13.73 -9.82
N LEU A 208 -9.73 -12.45 -9.95
CA LEU A 208 -9.72 -11.52 -8.83
C LEU A 208 -11.14 -11.31 -8.27
N LYS A 209 -12.15 -11.21 -9.13
CA LYS A 209 -13.55 -11.09 -8.70
C LYS A 209 -14.01 -12.28 -7.87
N LEU A 210 -13.61 -13.50 -8.24
CA LEU A 210 -13.92 -14.72 -7.49
C LEU A 210 -13.18 -14.79 -6.15
N GLU A 211 -11.94 -14.29 -6.09
CA GLU A 211 -11.15 -14.22 -4.85
C GLU A 211 -11.47 -13.00 -3.97
N SER A 212 -12.35 -12.10 -4.41
CA SER A 212 -12.67 -10.88 -3.68
C SER A 212 -13.47 -11.19 -2.42
N GLY A 213 -13.14 -10.49 -1.33
CA GLY A 213 -13.88 -10.59 -0.09
C GLY A 213 -15.24 -9.90 -0.18
N ASP A 214 -16.19 -10.34 0.64
CA ASP A 214 -17.45 -9.63 0.84
C ASP A 214 -17.19 -8.30 1.57
N ALA A 215 -17.62 -7.20 0.95
CA ALA A 215 -17.46 -5.85 1.48
C ALA A 215 -18.06 -5.70 2.89
N SER A 216 -19.21 -6.32 3.13
CA SER A 216 -19.97 -6.19 4.39
C SER A 216 -19.24 -6.78 5.61
N THR A 217 -18.36 -7.76 5.39
CA THR A 217 -17.63 -8.43 6.47
C THR A 217 -16.15 -8.07 6.52
N ASN A 218 -15.58 -7.57 5.42
CA ASN A 218 -14.14 -7.35 5.30
C ASN A 218 -13.72 -5.88 5.29
N ILE A 219 -14.64 -4.94 5.09
CA ILE A 219 -14.37 -3.52 5.25
C ILE A 219 -14.45 -3.17 6.74
N ILE A 220 -13.33 -2.70 7.29
CA ILE A 220 -13.23 -2.26 8.69
C ILE A 220 -13.85 -0.86 8.83
N HIS A 221 -13.64 -0.02 7.82
CA HIS A 221 -14.18 1.34 7.78
C HIS A 221 -14.39 1.80 6.34
N SER A 222 -15.56 2.35 6.04
CA SER A 222 -15.82 3.05 4.78
C SER A 222 -15.08 4.39 4.83
N LEU A 223 -14.13 4.59 3.93
CA LEU A 223 -13.46 5.88 3.74
C LEU A 223 -14.41 6.81 2.95
N GLU A 224 -15.52 7.21 3.57
CA GLU A 224 -16.43 8.26 3.08
C GLU A 224 -16.48 9.39 4.13
N ASP A 225 -16.56 10.65 3.67
CA ASP A 225 -16.45 11.84 4.53
C ASP A 225 -17.46 11.84 5.71
N GLU A 226 -16.98 12.36 6.86
CA GLU A 226 -17.49 12.24 8.24
C GLU A 226 -18.98 12.59 8.50
N ASN A 227 -19.64 11.85 9.41
CA ASN A 227 -20.96 12.16 10.02
C ASN A 227 -20.82 12.53 11.53
N SER A 228 -21.68 13.41 12.05
CA SER A 228 -21.49 14.18 13.30
C SER A 228 -21.70 13.45 14.64
N GLU A 229 -22.50 12.38 14.72
CA GLU A 229 -22.69 11.63 15.99
C GLU A 229 -21.46 10.78 16.36
N ASN A 230 -20.76 10.24 15.36
CA ASN A 230 -19.51 9.50 15.55
C ASN A 230 -18.42 10.41 16.15
N LEU A 231 -18.44 11.71 15.81
CA LEU A 231 -17.44 12.67 16.25
C LEU A 231 -17.42 12.84 17.79
N LEU A 232 -18.59 12.86 18.44
CA LEU A 232 -18.71 13.02 19.90
C LEU A 232 -18.18 11.80 20.66
N TYR A 233 -18.43 10.59 20.14
CA TYR A 233 -17.94 9.36 20.75
C TYR A 233 -16.43 9.19 20.57
N TYR A 234 -15.90 9.47 19.36
CA TYR A 234 -14.46 9.50 19.13
C TYR A 234 -13.76 10.53 20.02
N GLN A 235 -14.36 11.70 20.22
CA GLN A 235 -13.79 12.71 21.12
C GLN A 235 -13.73 12.24 22.59
N TYR A 236 -14.74 11.52 23.07
CA TYR A 236 -14.72 10.91 24.42
C TYR A 236 -13.59 9.88 24.59
N VAL A 237 -13.41 8.99 23.60
CA VAL A 237 -12.33 7.98 23.63
C VAL A 237 -10.95 8.65 23.56
N TYR A 238 -10.83 9.74 22.79
CA TYR A 238 -9.59 10.51 22.64
C TYR A 238 -9.14 11.10 23.98
N GLU A 239 -10.05 11.79 24.67
CA GLU A 239 -9.77 12.41 25.97
C GLU A 239 -9.32 11.38 27.01
N LYS A 240 -9.90 10.17 26.99
CA LYS A 240 -9.51 9.07 27.88
C LYS A 240 -8.12 8.54 27.59
N ILE A 241 -7.78 8.31 26.32
CA ILE A 241 -6.45 7.82 25.93
C ILE A 241 -5.38 8.87 26.28
N ILE A 242 -5.62 10.15 26.00
CA ILE A 242 -4.72 11.26 26.37
C ILE A 242 -4.50 11.31 27.90
N GLY A 243 -5.55 11.13 28.69
CA GLY A 243 -5.44 11.07 30.15
C GLY A 243 -4.51 9.95 30.62
N ILE A 244 -4.67 8.75 30.07
CA ILE A 244 -3.82 7.59 30.39
C ILE A 244 -2.36 7.86 30.01
N VAL A 245 -2.11 8.39 28.81
CA VAL A 245 -0.76 8.73 28.33
C VAL A 245 -0.08 9.74 29.26
N LYS A 246 -0.78 10.80 29.68
CA LYS A 246 -0.26 11.79 30.62
C LYS A 246 0.04 11.22 32.01
N GLU A 247 -0.87 10.39 32.54
CA GLU A 247 -0.69 9.73 33.84
C GLU A 247 0.51 8.77 33.87
N LEU A 248 0.85 8.17 32.72
CA LEU A 248 2.03 7.35 32.55
C LEU A 248 3.33 8.17 32.38
N GLY A 249 3.25 9.49 32.45
CA GLY A 249 4.40 10.39 32.45
C GLY A 249 4.92 10.77 31.06
N TYR A 250 4.15 10.49 30.00
CA TYR A 250 4.51 10.89 28.64
C TYR A 250 4.11 12.35 28.37
N GLU A 251 4.99 13.09 27.68
CA GLU A 251 4.72 14.45 27.25
C GLU A 251 3.72 14.48 26.09
N VAL A 252 2.69 15.32 26.23
CA VAL A 252 1.62 15.52 25.24
C VAL A 252 1.59 17.02 24.91
N PRO A 253 1.80 17.44 23.65
CA PRO A 253 1.67 18.83 23.24
C PRO A 253 0.32 19.45 23.64
N GLU A 254 0.37 20.67 24.18
CA GLU A 254 -0.82 21.40 24.66
C GLU A 254 -1.77 21.82 23.52
N ASP A 255 -1.27 21.87 22.28
CA ASP A 255 -2.00 22.36 21.10
C ASP A 255 -2.92 21.32 20.44
N GLY A 256 -2.93 20.08 20.93
CA GLY A 256 -3.78 19.01 20.39
C GLY A 256 -3.38 18.53 18.99
N SER A 257 -2.18 18.86 18.52
CA SER A 257 -1.66 18.34 17.24
C SER A 257 -1.51 16.80 17.26
N ASN A 258 -1.64 16.16 16.09
CA ASN A 258 -1.59 14.69 15.93
C ASN A 258 -0.31 14.10 16.55
N LEU A 259 -0.45 13.58 17.77
CA LEU A 259 0.63 12.96 18.56
C LEU A 259 1.05 11.65 17.93
N LEU A 260 2.15 11.66 17.18
CA LEU A 260 2.72 10.44 16.63
C LEU A 260 3.28 9.56 17.75
N PHE A 261 2.94 8.27 17.80
CA PHE A 261 3.49 7.40 18.85
C PHE A 261 5.02 7.32 18.80
N GLY A 262 5.62 7.46 17.62
CA GLY A 262 7.09 7.51 17.48
C GLY A 262 7.77 8.70 18.16
N SER A 263 7.02 9.72 18.62
CA SER A 263 7.55 10.79 19.48
C SER A 263 7.32 10.55 20.97
N ILE A 264 6.56 9.51 21.34
CA ILE A 264 6.14 9.18 22.71
C ILE A 264 6.91 7.98 23.25
N VAL A 265 6.99 6.90 22.45
CA VAL A 265 7.61 5.63 22.84
C VAL A 265 8.92 5.43 22.08
N LYS A 266 9.95 4.93 22.79
CA LYS A 266 11.32 4.81 22.26
C LYS A 266 11.58 3.45 21.61
N ASN A 267 10.80 2.43 21.97
CA ASN A 267 10.97 1.06 21.49
C ASN A 267 9.64 0.28 21.56
N ILE A 268 9.67 -0.95 21.04
CA ILE A 268 8.50 -1.83 20.95
C ILE A 268 7.99 -2.33 22.31
N ASP A 269 8.86 -2.44 23.31
CA ASP A 269 8.48 -2.90 24.65
C ASP A 269 7.70 -1.80 25.40
N GLU A 270 8.17 -0.55 25.33
CA GLU A 270 7.44 0.62 25.83
C GLU A 270 6.07 0.78 25.15
N PHE A 271 6.02 0.52 23.84
CA PHE A 271 4.77 0.52 23.09
C PHE A 271 3.81 -0.58 23.57
N GLY A 272 4.29 -1.82 23.72
CA GLY A 272 3.48 -2.94 24.21
C GLY A 272 2.88 -2.68 25.59
N LEU A 273 3.67 -2.09 26.50
CA LEU A 273 3.22 -1.70 27.84
C LEU A 273 2.15 -0.59 27.81
N LEU A 274 2.34 0.41 26.95
CA LEU A 274 1.37 1.50 26.78
C LEU A 274 0.02 0.98 26.27
N ILE A 275 0.04 0.12 25.25
CA ILE A 275 -1.18 -0.50 24.72
C ILE A 275 -1.85 -1.39 25.76
N TYR A 276 -1.08 -2.20 26.51
CA TYR A 276 -1.61 -3.04 27.58
C TYR A 276 -2.35 -2.21 28.66
N GLU A 277 -1.78 -1.09 29.07
CA GLU A 277 -2.38 -0.24 30.11
C GLU A 277 -3.65 0.48 29.62
N ILE A 278 -3.68 0.90 28.35
CA ILE A 278 -4.88 1.44 27.72
C ILE A 278 -6.00 0.38 27.69
N CYS A 279 -5.66 -0.86 27.32
CA CYS A 279 -6.62 -1.98 27.32
C CYS A 279 -7.20 -2.25 28.71
N LEU A 280 -6.34 -2.30 29.73
CA LEU A 280 -6.74 -2.56 31.11
C LEU A 280 -7.74 -1.51 31.63
N ARG A 281 -7.47 -0.22 31.36
CA ARG A 281 -8.26 0.90 31.89
C ARG A 281 -9.54 1.16 31.13
N LEU A 282 -9.52 0.94 29.82
CA LEU A 282 -10.72 1.04 28.97
C LEU A 282 -11.54 -0.24 28.94
N LYS A 283 -11.08 -1.30 29.63
CA LYS A 283 -11.69 -2.63 29.66
C LYS A 283 -11.92 -3.20 28.25
N CYS A 284 -10.98 -2.94 27.34
CA CYS A 284 -10.99 -3.49 25.99
C CYS A 284 -9.86 -4.51 25.82
N ASN A 285 -10.01 -5.41 24.84
CA ASN A 285 -9.01 -6.43 24.54
C ASN A 285 -8.46 -6.18 23.13
N ILE A 286 -7.18 -5.84 23.04
CA ILE A 286 -6.49 -5.57 21.78
C ILE A 286 -5.44 -6.66 21.56
N ASP A 287 -5.56 -7.36 20.44
CA ASP A 287 -4.50 -8.26 19.99
C ASP A 287 -3.41 -7.45 19.28
N ILE A 288 -2.31 -7.21 20.00
CA ILE A 288 -1.13 -6.47 19.51
C ILE A 288 -0.51 -7.09 18.25
N THR A 289 -0.67 -8.40 18.02
CA THR A 289 -0.12 -9.08 16.84
C THR A 289 -0.94 -8.84 15.58
N ASN A 290 -2.21 -8.46 15.75
CA ASN A 290 -3.13 -8.07 14.69
C ASN A 290 -3.29 -6.55 14.57
N MET A 291 -2.57 -5.79 15.40
CA MET A 291 -2.64 -4.34 15.46
C MET A 291 -1.85 -3.70 14.31
N LYS A 292 -2.58 -2.99 13.46
CA LYS A 292 -2.02 -2.25 12.32
C LYS A 292 -1.49 -0.90 12.78
N TYR A 293 -0.45 -0.34 12.18
CA TYR A 293 0.01 1.00 12.63
C TYR A 293 -1.00 2.11 12.37
N SER A 294 -1.96 1.98 11.44
CA SER A 294 -3.06 2.95 11.43
C SER A 294 -3.84 2.93 12.72
N ALA A 295 -3.88 1.82 13.45
CA ALA A 295 -4.52 1.80 14.76
C ALA A 295 -3.68 2.50 15.84
N PHE A 296 -2.50 3.04 15.55
CA PHE A 296 -1.68 3.75 16.54
C PHE A 296 -0.67 4.71 15.90
N LYS A 297 -0.95 5.23 14.71
CA LYS A 297 -0.04 6.18 14.04
C LYS A 297 0.04 7.44 14.86
N SER A 298 -1.14 7.89 15.29
CA SER A 298 -1.32 8.91 16.29
C SER A 298 -2.29 8.45 17.37
N ILE A 299 -2.35 9.20 18.47
CA ILE A 299 -3.38 8.98 19.50
C ILE A 299 -4.79 9.08 18.90
N TYR A 300 -5.00 9.94 17.91
CA TYR A 300 -6.26 10.03 17.18
C TYR A 300 -6.59 8.73 16.44
N ASP A 301 -5.61 8.12 15.77
CA ASP A 301 -5.87 6.88 15.05
C ASP A 301 -6.06 5.67 15.99
N LEU A 302 -5.41 5.67 17.16
CA LEU A 302 -5.70 4.71 18.24
C LEU A 302 -7.09 4.89 18.82
N THR A 303 -7.53 6.13 18.96
CA THR A 303 -8.91 6.44 19.34
C THR A 303 -9.89 5.88 18.32
N GLY A 304 -9.62 6.07 17.03
CA GLY A 304 -10.35 5.48 15.92
C GLY A 304 -10.53 3.97 16.07
N TYR A 305 -9.43 3.28 16.32
CA TYR A 305 -9.41 1.83 16.47
C TYR A 305 -10.13 1.34 17.72
N VAL A 306 -9.87 1.94 18.88
CA VAL A 306 -10.48 1.56 20.16
C VAL A 306 -11.97 1.87 20.20
N GLY A 307 -12.39 3.02 19.64
CA GLY A 307 -13.80 3.37 19.50
C GLY A 307 -14.58 2.33 18.71
N GLY A 308 -14.05 1.90 17.55
CA GLY A 308 -14.67 0.87 16.72
C GLY A 308 -14.70 -0.54 17.34
N LEU A 309 -13.91 -0.83 18.38
CA LEU A 309 -13.96 -2.09 19.13
C LEU A 309 -15.07 -2.12 20.19
N ASN A 310 -15.42 -0.96 20.75
CA ASN A 310 -16.43 -0.83 21.80
C ASN A 310 -17.86 -0.63 21.26
N GLU A 311 -18.00 -0.32 19.96
CA GLU A 311 -19.28 -0.25 19.25
C GLU A 311 -19.78 -1.63 18.74
N LYS A 312 -18.97 -2.69 18.87
CA LYS A 312 -19.33 -4.09 18.56
C LYS A 312 -19.74 -4.86 19.79
#